data_AF-A0A957RBR8-F1
#
_entry.id   AF-A0A957RBR8-F1
#
_cell.length_a   1.000
_cell.length_b   1.000
_cell.length_c   1.000
_cell.angle_alpha   90.00
_cell.angle_beta   90.00
_cell.angle_gamma   90.00
#
_symmetry.space_group_name_H-M   'P 1'
#
loop_
_entity.id
_entity.type
_entity.pdbx_description
1 polymer ?
#
loop_
_entity_poly.entity_id
_entity_poly.type
_entity_poly.pdbx_seq_one_letter_code
_entity_poly.pdbx_strand_id
1 'polypeptide(L)'
;MSDSFLRPRHPLLLIATAIGFLLVSLAFFGSASAATTLLVDPSNCASGSGNYCSIQAAINAATPGDTVFITDGTYVEKLTIYKPLTLQG
;
A
#
# COMPACT_ATOMS: atom_id res chain seq x y z
N MET A 1 -6.00 -47.71 44.38
CA MET A 1 -6.80 -46.47 44.20
C MET A 1 -6.10 -45.39 45.00
N SER A 2 -5.56 -44.30 44.45
CA SER A 2 -6.18 -43.44 43.42
C SER A 2 -5.12 -42.72 42.59
N ASP A 3 -5.27 -42.85 41.28
CA ASP A 3 -5.06 -41.83 40.26
C ASP A 3 -3.74 -41.04 40.23
N SER A 4 -2.76 -41.75 39.72
CA SER A 4 -1.60 -41.31 38.96
C SER A 4 -1.97 -40.47 37.70
N PHE A 5 -2.67 -39.32 37.79
CA PHE A 5 -3.11 -38.66 36.55
C PHE A 5 -3.13 -37.12 36.45
N LEU A 6 -2.25 -36.38 37.13
CA LEU A 6 -2.14 -34.93 36.85
C LEU A 6 -0.69 -34.42 36.84
N ARG A 7 0.13 -34.90 35.91
CA ARG A 7 1.26 -34.10 35.39
C ARG A 7 0.96 -33.70 33.95
N PRO A 8 0.82 -32.40 33.63
CA PRO A 8 0.53 -31.96 32.28
C PRO A 8 1.75 -32.24 31.40
N ARG A 9 1.60 -33.14 30.44
CA ARG A 9 2.70 -33.63 29.57
C ARG A 9 2.90 -32.73 28.35
N HIS A 10 2.52 -31.45 28.41
CA HIS A 10 2.39 -30.59 27.23
C HIS A 10 3.33 -29.37 27.19
N PRO A 11 4.59 -29.41 27.70
CA PRO A 11 5.51 -28.29 27.52
C PRO A 11 5.89 -28.11 26.03
N LEU A 12 5.94 -29.21 25.26
CA LEU A 12 6.23 -29.18 23.82
C LEU A 12 5.07 -28.66 22.95
N LEU A 13 3.81 -28.84 23.38
CA LEU A 13 2.63 -28.37 22.64
C LEU A 13 2.53 -26.83 22.65
N LEU A 14 2.87 -26.20 23.78
CA LEU A 14 2.88 -24.74 23.94
C LEU A 14 4.00 -24.07 23.13
N ILE A 15 5.17 -24.71 23.02
CA ILE A 15 6.31 -24.22 22.23
C ILE A 15 5.99 -24.30 20.73
N ALA A 16 5.36 -25.39 20.27
CA ALA A 16 4.94 -25.55 18.89
C ALA A 16 3.89 -24.50 18.45
N THR A 17 2.93 -24.16 19.32
CA THR A 17 1.96 -23.08 19.04
C THR A 17 2.60 -21.70 19.00
N ALA A 18 3.59 -21.42 19.86
CA ALA A 18 4.29 -20.13 19.86
C ALA A 18 5.14 -19.95 18.59
N ILE A 19 5.83 -21.01 18.14
CA ILE A 19 6.61 -20.98 16.89
C ILE A 19 5.69 -20.90 15.68
N GLY A 20 4.57 -21.63 15.67
CA GLY A 20 3.55 -21.53 14.63
C GLY A 20 2.94 -20.14 14.52
N PHE A 21 2.63 -19.50 15.66
CA PHE A 21 2.08 -18.14 15.71
C PHE A 21 3.12 -17.09 15.26
N LEU A 22 4.39 -17.27 15.64
CA LEU A 22 5.49 -16.41 15.21
C LEU A 22 5.75 -16.52 13.70
N LEU A 23 5.71 -17.72 13.13
CA LEU A 23 5.90 -17.94 11.68
C LEU A 23 4.71 -17.44 10.86
N VAL A 24 3.48 -17.58 11.36
CA VAL A 24 2.28 -17.00 10.73
C VAL A 24 2.34 -15.47 10.77
N SER A 25 2.84 -14.87 11.86
CA SER A 25 3.01 -13.42 11.93
C SER A 25 4.08 -12.90 10.97
N LEU A 26 5.17 -13.66 10.74
CA LEU A 26 6.22 -13.31 9.78
C LEU A 26 5.75 -13.37 8.31
N ALA A 27 4.71 -14.16 8.01
CA ALA A 27 4.13 -14.26 6.69
C ALA A 27 3.11 -13.14 6.36
N PHE A 28 2.74 -12.31 7.35
CA PHE A 28 1.74 -11.25 7.18
C PHE A 28 2.32 -9.83 7.22
N PHE A 29 3.65 -9.68 7.12
CA PHE A 29 4.28 -8.39 6.89
C PHE A 29 4.01 -7.94 5.44
N GLY A 30 2.87 -7.30 5.21
CA GLY A 30 2.55 -6.69 3.93
C GLY A 30 3.58 -5.63 3.54
N SER A 31 4.01 -5.64 2.28
CA SER A 31 4.96 -4.65 1.76
C SER A 31 4.35 -3.24 1.83
N ALA A 32 5.01 -2.32 2.52
CA ALA A 32 4.64 -0.90 2.47
C ALA A 32 5.10 -0.32 1.12
N SER A 33 4.16 0.12 0.29
CA SER A 33 4.46 0.93 -0.90
C SER A 33 4.89 2.32 -0.47
N ALA A 34 6.06 2.78 -0.95
CA ALA A 34 6.46 4.16 -0.75
C ALA A 34 5.59 5.07 -1.63
N ALA A 35 5.10 6.18 -1.05
CA ALA A 35 4.39 7.21 -1.79
C ALA A 35 5.29 7.79 -2.88
N THR A 36 4.78 7.88 -4.11
CA THR A 36 5.46 8.51 -5.24
C THR A 36 4.74 9.79 -5.67
N THR A 37 5.49 10.69 -6.32
CA THR A 37 4.93 11.91 -6.91
C THR A 37 4.69 11.69 -8.39
N LEU A 38 3.44 11.85 -8.82
CA LEU A 38 3.05 11.78 -10.23
C LEU A 38 2.98 13.20 -10.79
N LEU A 39 3.84 13.52 -11.76
CA LEU A 39 3.92 14.85 -12.38
C LEU A 39 2.94 14.98 -13.55
N VAL A 40 2.05 15.96 -13.48
CA VAL A 40 1.16 16.34 -14.60
C VAL A 40 1.77 17.56 -15.29
N ASP A 41 2.33 17.34 -16.48
CA ASP A 41 2.87 18.40 -17.32
C ASP A 41 2.47 18.18 -18.78
N PRO A 42 1.38 18.83 -19.26
CA PRO A 42 0.87 18.64 -20.61
C PRO A 42 1.84 19.10 -21.70
N SER A 43 2.77 19.99 -21.36
CA SER A 43 3.80 20.49 -22.28
C SER A 43 4.93 19.50 -22.52
N ASN A 44 5.23 18.62 -21.55
CA ASN A 44 6.34 17.67 -21.60
C ASN A 44 5.91 16.23 -21.25
N CYS A 45 4.79 15.76 -21.80
CA CYS A 45 4.27 14.41 -21.58
C CYS A 45 4.56 13.39 -22.69
N ALA A 46 5.57 13.66 -23.53
CA ALA A 46 5.97 12.74 -24.61
C ALA A 46 6.43 11.38 -24.08
N SER A 47 6.33 10.34 -24.90
CA SER A 47 6.74 8.97 -24.55
C SER A 47 8.16 8.92 -23.96
N GLY A 48 8.28 8.45 -22.71
CA GLY A 48 9.55 8.34 -21.99
C GLY A 48 9.85 9.47 -21.00
N SER A 49 9.03 10.52 -20.94
CA SER A 49 9.14 11.61 -19.95
C SER A 49 8.78 11.19 -18.52
N GLY A 50 7.96 10.15 -18.37
CA GLY A 50 7.38 9.77 -17.08
C GLY A 50 6.28 10.70 -16.59
N ASN A 51 5.87 11.68 -17.40
CA ASN A 51 4.88 12.70 -17.05
C ASN A 51 3.51 12.37 -17.63
N TYR A 52 2.47 12.87 -16.98
CA TYR A 52 1.08 12.72 -17.40
C TYR A 52 0.62 13.96 -18.17
N CYS A 53 -0.05 13.75 -19.31
CA CYS A 53 -0.64 14.84 -20.11
C CYS A 53 -1.94 15.41 -19.50
N SER A 54 -2.57 14.70 -18.57
CA SER A 54 -3.85 15.08 -17.97
C SER A 54 -3.93 14.66 -16.50
N ILE A 55 -4.69 15.39 -15.69
CA ILE A 55 -4.78 15.08 -14.25
C ILE A 55 -5.54 13.77 -14.05
N GLN A 56 -6.55 13.47 -14.87
CA GLN A 56 -7.26 12.19 -14.77
C GLN A 56 -6.35 10.98 -15.03
N ALA A 57 -5.37 11.10 -15.95
CA ALA A 57 -4.42 10.01 -16.19
C ALA A 57 -3.53 9.77 -14.95
N ALA A 58 -3.04 10.84 -14.31
CA ALA A 58 -2.29 10.74 -13.07
C ALA A 58 -3.13 10.16 -11.91
N ILE A 59 -4.40 10.58 -11.77
CA ILE A 59 -5.33 10.05 -10.75
C ILE A 59 -5.60 8.55 -10.96
N ASN A 60 -5.74 8.13 -12.22
CA ASN A 60 -5.95 6.72 -12.54
C ASN A 60 -4.73 5.87 -12.15
N ALA A 61 -3.52 6.39 -12.40
CA ALA A 61 -2.25 5.75 -12.05
C ALA A 61 -1.91 5.82 -10.55
N ALA A 62 -2.39 6.84 -9.84
CA ALA A 62 -2.10 7.06 -8.43
C ALA A 62 -2.55 5.89 -7.55
N THR A 63 -1.65 5.44 -6.69
CA THR A 63 -1.91 4.48 -5.61
C THR A 63 -2.18 5.22 -4.30
N PRO A 64 -2.82 4.57 -3.29
CA PRO A 64 -3.07 5.21 -2.01
C PRO A 64 -1.77 5.69 -1.35
N GLY A 65 -1.72 6.98 -1.03
CA GLY A 65 -0.54 7.63 -0.45
C GLY A 65 0.27 8.46 -1.45
N ASP A 66 0.04 8.30 -2.75
CA ASP A 66 0.71 9.09 -3.78
C ASP A 66 0.24 10.55 -3.79
N THR A 67 1.10 11.42 -4.31
CA THR A 67 0.80 12.83 -4.54
C THR A 67 0.78 13.10 -6.04
N VAL A 68 -0.30 13.70 -6.53
CA VAL A 68 -0.37 14.19 -7.91
C VAL A 68 0.03 15.66 -7.89
N PHE A 69 1.20 15.96 -8.47
CA PHE A 69 1.75 17.30 -8.60
C PHE A 69 1.42 17.85 -9.99
N ILE A 70 0.76 19.00 -10.02
CA ILE A 70 0.24 19.60 -11.25
C ILE A 70 1.05 20.86 -11.53
N THR A 71 1.65 20.95 -12.73
CA THR A 71 2.38 22.16 -13.09
C THR A 71 1.43 23.35 -13.30
N ASP A 72 1.96 24.57 -13.17
CA ASP A 72 1.17 25.78 -13.38
C ASP A 72 0.53 25.78 -14.78
N GLY A 73 -0.80 25.88 -14.82
CA GLY A 73 -1.53 25.83 -16.07
C GLY A 73 -3.04 25.86 -15.87
N THR A 74 -3.77 26.02 -16.98
CA THR A 74 -5.23 25.88 -16.99
C THR A 74 -5.60 24.51 -17.54
N TYR A 75 -6.28 23.72 -16.72
CA TYR A 75 -6.73 22.37 -17.05
C TYR A 75 -8.26 22.37 -17.17
N VAL A 76 -8.77 22.20 -18.39
CA VAL A 76 -10.22 22.14 -18.66
C VAL A 76 -10.64 20.68 -18.82
N GLU A 77 -10.96 20.04 -17.69
CA GLU A 77 -11.28 18.61 -17.65
C GLU A 77 -12.27 18.29 -16.52
N LYS A 78 -13.01 17.18 -16.70
CA LYS A 78 -13.92 16.65 -15.68
C LYS A 78 -13.22 15.54 -14.91
N LEU A 79 -12.98 15.77 -13.62
CA LEU A 79 -12.31 14.79 -12.76
C LEU A 79 -13.31 13.86 -12.07
N THR A 80 -12.96 12.57 -12.02
CA THR A 80 -13.64 11.56 -11.21
C THR A 80 -12.67 11.01 -10.16
N ILE A 81 -12.92 11.32 -8.89
CA ILE A 81 -12.08 10.91 -7.76
C ILE A 81 -12.87 9.90 -6.93
N TYR A 82 -12.42 8.64 -6.91
CA TYR A 82 -13.08 7.54 -6.21
C TYR A 82 -12.16 6.87 -5.16
N LYS A 83 -10.98 7.43 -4.93
CA LYS A 83 -9.97 6.96 -3.97
C LYS A 83 -9.42 8.15 -3.16
N PRO A 84 -8.95 7.94 -1.92
CA PRO A 84 -8.28 8.99 -1.16
C PRO A 84 -7.00 9.42 -1.89
N LEU A 85 -6.84 10.73 -2.11
CA LEU A 85 -5.76 11.27 -2.94
C LEU A 85 -5.42 12.72 -2.53
N THR A 86 -4.15 13.08 -2.66
CA THR A 86 -3.67 14.45 -2.45
C THR A 86 -3.39 15.09 -3.81
N LEU A 87 -4.05 16.21 -4.08
CA LEU A 87 -3.81 17.06 -5.25
C LEU A 87 -3.04 18.30 -4.80
N GLN A 88 -1.90 18.56 -5.43
CA GLN A 88 -1.09 19.75 -5.17
C GLN A 88 -0.76 20.45 -6.48
N GLY A 89 -1.04 21.76 -6.52
CA GLY A 89 -0.57 22.69 -7.55
C GLY A 89 0.55 23.55 -7.01
#